data_AF-A0A258ZHH9-F1
#
_entry.id   AF-A0A258ZHH9-F1
#
_cell.length_a   1.000
_cell.length_b   1.000
_cell.length_c   1.000
_cell.angle_alpha   90.00
_cell.angle_beta   90.00
_cell.angle_gamma   90.00
#
_symmetry.space_group_name_H-M   'P 1'
#
loop_
_entity.id
_entity.type
_entity.pdbx_description
1 polymer ?
#
loop_
_entity_poly.entity_id
_entity_poly.type
_entity_poly.pdbx_seq_one_letter_code
_entity_poly.pdbx_strand_id
1 'polypeptide(L)'
;MPESNNFSRTVIPEHLMLIRLAQSEQMREFFIQVWMQNPALARQGGSRVQNLMSSLKDKNAEEKKPDAHLSGQVACTDSCREISHDKNKS
;
A
#
# COMPACT_ATOMS: atom_id res chain seq x y z
N MET A 1 4.56 19.00 -47.53
CA MET A 1 5.93 19.15 -46.99
C MET A 1 6.13 18.03 -45.97
N PRO A 2 7.08 17.09 -46.16
CA PRO A 2 7.35 16.08 -45.15
C PRO A 2 8.26 16.69 -44.07
N GLU A 3 7.78 16.72 -42.83
CA GLU A 3 8.56 17.08 -41.65
C GLU A 3 9.58 15.97 -41.38
N SER A 4 10.81 16.17 -41.84
CA SER A 4 11.93 15.25 -41.62
C SER A 4 12.21 15.16 -40.12
N ASN A 5 11.72 14.09 -39.50
CA ASN A 5 11.91 13.78 -38.10
C ASN A 5 13.38 13.37 -37.83
N ASN A 6 14.26 14.37 -37.78
CA ASN A 6 15.66 14.23 -37.41
C ASN A 6 15.74 14.08 -35.89
N PHE A 7 15.46 12.87 -35.38
CA PHE A 7 15.87 12.50 -34.03
C PHE A 7 17.40 12.36 -34.00
N SER A 8 18.11 13.49 -34.00
CA SER A 8 19.50 13.52 -33.60
C SER A 8 19.56 12.89 -32.21
N ARG A 9 20.35 11.81 -32.05
CA ARG A 9 20.59 11.18 -30.74
C ARG A 9 21.17 12.23 -29.78
N THR A 10 20.30 12.89 -29.04
CA THR A 10 20.70 13.84 -28.00
C THR A 10 21.21 13.03 -26.82
N VAL A 11 22.53 13.04 -26.64
CA VAL A 11 23.16 12.45 -25.46
C VAL A 11 22.84 13.35 -24.27
N ILE A 12 22.18 12.79 -23.26
CA ILE A 12 21.93 13.50 -22.00
C ILE A 12 23.16 13.29 -21.11
N PRO A 13 23.83 14.38 -20.67
CA PRO A 13 24.90 14.28 -19.69
C PRO A 13 24.43 13.58 -18.41
N GLU A 14 25.26 12.68 -17.87
CA GLU A 14 24.92 11.85 -16.72
C GLU A 14 24.41 12.67 -15.53
N HIS A 15 25.11 13.74 -15.16
CA HIS A 15 24.72 14.60 -14.03
C HIS A 15 23.31 15.20 -14.21
N LEU A 16 22.92 15.57 -15.44
CA LEU A 16 21.57 16.06 -15.72
C LEU A 16 20.53 14.94 -15.63
N MET A 17 20.88 13.74 -16.08
CA MET A 17 20.02 12.57 -15.93
C MET A 17 19.77 12.27 -14.45
N LEU A 18 20.81 12.27 -13.63
CA LEU A 18 20.72 12.03 -12.18
C LEU A 18 19.85 13.08 -11.49
N ILE A 19 20.03 14.37 -11.80
CA ILE A 19 19.20 15.44 -11.24
C ILE A 19 17.73 15.23 -11.61
N ARG A 20 17.44 14.91 -12.88
CA ARG A 20 16.05 14.69 -13.34
C ARG A 20 15.41 13.46 -12.71
N LEU A 21 16.19 12.40 -12.49
CA LEU A 21 15.73 11.20 -11.79
C LEU A 21 15.39 11.54 -10.32
N ALA A 22 16.28 12.20 -9.61
CA ALA A 22 16.06 12.62 -8.23
C ALA A 22 14.82 13.52 -8.09
N GLN A 23 14.66 14.51 -8.99
CA GLN A 23 13.46 15.36 -9.04
C GLN A 23 12.19 14.54 -9.29
N SER A 24 12.25 13.56 -10.19
CA SER A 24 11.10 12.71 -10.50
C SER A 24 10.70 11.84 -9.30
N GLU A 25 11.67 11.35 -8.54
CA GLU A 25 11.41 10.59 -7.32
C GLU A 25 10.75 11.44 -6.24
N GLN A 26 11.25 12.65 -5.99
CA GLN A 26 10.64 13.59 -5.04
C GLN A 26 9.20 13.93 -5.42
N MET A 27 8.95 14.23 -6.70
CA MET A 27 7.61 14.51 -7.21
C MET A 27 6.67 13.30 -7.05
N ARG A 28 7.18 12.10 -7.34
CA ARG A 28 6.43 10.85 -7.19
C ARG A 28 6.01 10.63 -5.74
N GLU A 29 6.93 10.81 -4.79
CA GLU A 29 6.66 10.65 -3.36
C GLU A 29 5.61 11.65 -2.87
N PHE A 30 5.76 12.92 -3.27
CA PHE A 30 4.77 13.96 -2.98
C PHE A 30 3.37 13.59 -3.49
N PHE A 31 3.25 13.17 -4.75
CA PHE A 31 1.95 12.80 -5.33
C PHE A 31 1.34 11.58 -4.65
N ILE A 32 2.15 10.57 -4.30
CA ILE A 32 1.67 9.41 -3.54
C ILE A 32 1.05 9.85 -2.23
N GLN A 33 1.74 10.72 -1.46
CA GLN A 33 1.20 11.23 -0.20
C GLN A 33 -0.11 12.00 -0.40
N VAL A 34 -0.17 12.88 -1.40
CA VAL A 34 -1.40 13.62 -1.73
C VAL A 34 -2.54 12.67 -2.10
N TRP A 35 -2.27 11.63 -2.89
CA TRP A 35 -3.26 10.64 -3.28
C TRP A 35 -3.72 9.75 -2.12
N MET A 36 -2.85 9.46 -1.16
CA MET A 36 -3.22 8.75 0.07
C MET A 36 -4.17 9.60 0.93
N GLN A 37 -3.89 10.90 1.05
CA GLN A 37 -4.72 11.83 1.82
C GLN A 37 -6.04 12.16 1.10
N ASN A 38 -6.03 12.18 -0.24
CA ASN A 38 -7.21 12.52 -1.03
C ASN A 38 -7.46 11.50 -2.17
N PRO A 39 -8.12 10.38 -1.87
CA PRO A 39 -8.37 9.30 -2.84
C PRO A 39 -9.20 9.71 -4.06
N ALA A 40 -9.95 10.82 -3.99
CA ALA A 40 -10.68 11.35 -5.13
C ALA A 40 -9.74 11.77 -6.27
N LEU A 41 -8.60 12.39 -5.92
CA LEU A 41 -7.56 12.77 -6.89
C LEU A 41 -6.88 11.53 -7.51
N ALA A 42 -6.66 10.48 -6.70
CA ALA A 42 -6.09 9.23 -7.18
C ALA A 42 -6.99 8.57 -8.25
N ARG A 43 -8.31 8.65 -8.09
CA ARG A 43 -9.28 8.10 -9.06
C ARG A 43 -9.26 8.85 -10.40
N GLN A 44 -9.00 10.16 -10.39
CA GLN A 44 -8.87 10.97 -11.60
C GLN A 44 -7.61 10.63 -12.40
N GLY A 45 -6.57 10.07 -11.76
CA GLY A 45 -5.35 9.59 -12.40
C GLY A 45 -5.51 8.32 -13.25
N GLY A 46 -6.72 7.78 -13.36
CA GLY A 46 -7.04 6.62 -14.18
C GLY A 46 -6.53 5.28 -13.63
N SER A 47 -6.64 4.23 -14.43
CA SER A 47 -6.33 2.85 -14.03
C SER A 47 -4.88 2.64 -13.57
N ARG A 48 -3.93 3.37 -14.16
CA ARG A 48 -2.50 3.27 -13.80
C ARG A 48 -2.23 3.78 -12.38
N VAL A 49 -2.83 4.89 -11.99
CA VAL A 49 -2.70 5.43 -10.62
C VAL A 49 -3.48 4.56 -9.64
N GLN A 50 -4.66 4.06 -10.01
CA GLN A 50 -5.41 3.15 -9.16
C GLN A 50 -4.63 1.86 -8.85
N ASN A 51 -4.02 1.24 -9.86
CA ASN A 51 -3.18 0.05 -9.66
C ASN A 51 -1.97 0.34 -8.78
N LEU A 52 -1.28 1.46 -9.01
CA LEU A 52 -0.17 1.91 -8.17
C LEU A 52 -0.58 2.05 -6.70
N MET A 53 -1.71 2.72 -6.44
CA MET A 53 -2.20 2.95 -5.08
C MET A 53 -2.67 1.66 -4.40
N SER A 54 -3.24 0.71 -5.15
CA SER A 54 -3.61 -0.61 -4.64
C SER A 54 -2.39 -1.39 -4.15
N SER A 55 -1.33 -1.49 -4.96
CA SER A 55 -0.10 -2.18 -4.57
C SER A 55 0.61 -1.56 -3.36
N LEU A 56 0.40 -0.26 -3.10
CA LEU A 56 0.93 0.42 -1.92
C LEU A 56 0.15 0.10 -0.64
N LYS A 57 -1.16 -0.21 -0.73
CA LYS A 57 -1.94 -0.63 0.44
C LYS A 57 -1.47 -1.97 0.97
N ASP A 58 -1.16 -2.91 0.08
CA ASP A 58 -0.72 -4.26 0.45
C ASP A 58 0.61 -4.24 1.21
N LYS A 59 1.54 -3.35 0.82
CA LYS A 59 2.84 -3.19 1.50
C LYS A 59 2.75 -2.60 2.90
N ASN A 60 1.77 -1.74 3.16
CA ASN A 60 1.55 -1.16 4.50
C ASN A 60 0.78 -2.11 5.44
N ALA A 61 0.14 -3.15 4.90
CA ALA A 61 -0.58 -4.14 5.70
C ALA A 61 0.35 -5.22 6.29
N GLU A 62 1.51 -5.50 5.67
CA GLU A 62 2.49 -6.47 6.19
C GLU A 62 3.28 -6.00 7.41
N GLU A 63 3.29 -4.71 7.73
CA GLU A 63 3.96 -4.19 8.94
C GLU A 63 3.11 -4.34 10.23
N LYS A 64 1.85 -4.79 10.12
CA LYS A 64 1.04 -5.21 11.28
C LYS A 64 1.06 -6.73 11.44
N LYS A 65 2.25 -7.30 11.66
CA LYS A 65 2.31 -8.62 12.29
C LYS A 65 2.05 -8.41 13.79
N PRO A 66 0.96 -8.93 14.39
CA PRO A 66 0.91 -9.00 15.83
C PRO A 66 2.07 -9.90 16.27
N ASP A 67 2.97 -9.35 17.09
CA ASP A 67 4.00 -10.12 17.77
C ASP A 67 3.32 -11.19 18.63
N ALA A 68 3.16 -12.38 18.06
CA ALA A 68 2.97 -13.59 18.81
C ALA A 68 4.31 -13.93 19.48
N HIS A 69 4.58 -13.29 20.62
CA HIS A 69 5.67 -13.70 21.51
C HIS A 69 5.11 -14.55 22.67
N LEU A 70 5.32 -15.85 22.52
CA LEU A 70 5.51 -16.89 23.52
C LEU A 70 4.55 -17.00 24.72
N SER A 71 3.71 -18.04 24.64
CA SER A 71 3.80 -19.23 25.53
C SER A 71 4.12 -18.98 27.00
N GLY A 72 3.08 -18.69 27.79
CA GLY A 72 3.00 -19.07 29.20
C GLY A 72 1.95 -20.17 29.35
N GLN A 73 2.37 -21.44 29.34
CA GLN A 73 1.53 -22.56 29.74
C GLN A 73 1.20 -22.41 31.23
N VAL A 74 -0.08 -22.30 31.57
CA VAL A 74 -0.61 -22.94 32.78
C VAL A 74 -1.90 -23.62 32.39
N ALA A 75 -1.86 -24.95 32.39
CA ALA A 75 -3.01 -25.79 32.19
C ALA A 75 -3.99 -25.61 33.37
N CYS A 76 -5.15 -25.00 33.11
CA CYS A 76 -6.33 -25.23 33.95
C CYS A 76 -7.16 -26.32 33.27
N THR A 77 -6.87 -27.57 33.59
CA THR A 77 -7.73 -28.70 33.25
C THR A 77 -8.95 -28.71 34.18
N ASP A 78 -10.11 -28.89 33.55
CA ASP A 78 -11.38 -29.39 34.12
C ASP A 78 -12.10 -28.54 35.18
N SER A 79 -13.06 -27.72 34.71
CA SER A 79 -14.42 -27.75 35.27
C SER A 79 -15.42 -27.06 34.31
N CYS A 80 -15.66 -27.65 33.14
CA CYS A 80 -16.87 -27.33 32.37
C CYS A 80 -17.99 -28.27 32.82
N ARG A 81 -18.71 -27.89 33.89
CA ARG A 81 -19.99 -28.51 34.24
C ARG A 81 -21.09 -27.81 33.45
N GLU A 82 -21.40 -28.33 32.26
CA GLU A 82 -22.71 -28.08 31.63
C GLU A 82 -23.80 -28.65 32.53
N ILE A 83 -24.87 -27.86 32.80
CA ILE A 83 -26.25 -28.23 32.47
C ILE A 83 -27.03 -26.92 32.23
N SER A 84 -27.34 -26.67 30.95
CA SER A 84 -28.43 -25.81 30.51
C SER A 84 -29.75 -26.56 30.69
N HIS A 85 -30.81 -25.94 31.22
CA HIS A 85 -32.19 -26.17 30.77
C HIS A 85 -33.12 -25.10 31.38
N ASP A 86 -33.32 -24.06 30.59
CA ASP A 86 -34.50 -23.19 30.64
C ASP A 86 -35.74 -24.01 30.22
N LYS A 87 -36.78 -24.01 31.06
CA LYS A 87 -38.14 -24.44 30.67
C LYS A 87 -39.15 -23.42 31.19
N ASN A 88 -39.44 -22.45 30.34
CA ASN A 88 -40.77 -22.22 29.78
C ASN A 88 -41.93 -21.89 30.76
N LYS A 89 -42.23 -20.59 30.86
CA LYS A 89 -43.55 -19.98 30.62
C LYS A 89 -44.80 -20.85 30.87
N SER A 90 -45.54 -20.54 31.95
CA SER A 90 -46.98 -20.25 31.95
C SER A 90 -47.38 -19.52 33.21
#